data_AF-A0A3N2PYV3-F1
#
_entry.id   AF-A0A3N2PYV3-F1
#
_cell.length_a   1.000
_cell.length_b   1.000
_cell.length_c   1.000
_cell.angle_alpha   90.00
_cell.angle_beta   90.00
_cell.angle_gamma   90.00
#
_symmetry.space_group_name_H-M   'P 1'
#
loop_
_entity.id
_entity.type
_entity.pdbx_description
1 polymer ?
#
loop_
_entity_poly.entity_id
_entity_poly.type
_entity_poly.pdbx_seq_one_letter_code
_entity_poly.pdbx_strand_id
1 'polypeptide(L)'
;MSGQVTYGPVQRVRNREYSTASDGTQFKRRVRSDGRRTAWEPVSPPLEAEDPRLSLMLVLQKQAEGEPFHWSLFVAPEGKQGNVYQVKGDATFMRHDFVQNVRLLSSASYHTSYVLAQLEDGEEATVKWYAEAEAAPRAANRASVVENCQG
;
A
#
# COMPACT_ATOMS: atom_id res chain seq x y z
N MET A 1 4.28 19.93 -36.14
CA MET A 1 5.22 18.87 -35.72
C MET A 1 4.84 18.47 -34.30
N SER A 2 4.30 17.27 -34.10
CA SER A 2 3.97 16.76 -32.76
C SER A 2 5.27 16.37 -32.07
N GLY A 3 5.76 17.22 -31.17
CA GLY A 3 6.95 16.93 -30.37
C GLY A 3 6.66 15.74 -29.47
N GLN A 4 7.47 14.69 -29.57
CA GLN A 4 7.36 13.53 -28.70
C GLN A 4 7.77 13.97 -27.29
N VAL A 5 6.79 14.07 -26.38
CA VAL A 5 7.04 14.43 -24.98
C VAL A 5 7.99 13.40 -24.38
N THR A 6 9.17 13.85 -23.96
CA THR A 6 10.15 12.99 -23.27
C THR A 6 9.89 13.08 -21.78
N TYR A 7 9.58 11.94 -21.16
CA TYR A 7 9.31 11.83 -19.73
C TYR A 7 10.62 11.55 -18.97
N GLY A 8 10.80 12.20 -17.82
CA GLY A 8 11.88 11.89 -16.88
C GLY A 8 11.68 10.57 -16.12
N PRO A 9 12.36 10.39 -14.98
CA PRO A 9 12.22 9.21 -14.14
C PRO A 9 10.77 9.01 -13.67
N VAL A 10 10.28 7.77 -13.75
CA VAL A 10 8.94 7.42 -13.30
C VAL A 10 8.95 7.08 -11.82
N GLN A 11 8.19 7.83 -11.03
CA GLN A 11 7.91 7.50 -9.63
C GLN A 11 6.57 6.76 -9.53
N ARG A 12 6.57 5.58 -8.91
CA ARG A 12 5.34 4.83 -8.66
C ARG A 12 4.90 5.00 -7.20
N VAL A 13 3.64 5.39 -7.03
CA VAL A 13 2.97 5.48 -5.73
C VAL A 13 1.61 4.79 -5.87
N ARG A 14 1.39 3.71 -5.10
CA ARG A 14 0.16 2.91 -5.15
C ARG A 14 -0.11 2.42 -6.59
N ASN A 15 -1.31 2.71 -7.09
CA ASN A 15 -1.78 2.42 -8.45
C ASN A 15 -1.57 3.58 -9.43
N ARG A 16 -0.65 4.51 -9.13
CA ARG A 16 -0.31 5.64 -9.98
C ARG A 16 1.19 5.70 -10.26
N GLU A 17 1.52 6.11 -11.48
CA GLU A 17 2.86 6.49 -11.89
C GLU A 17 2.86 7.98 -12.20
N TYR A 18 3.94 8.65 -11.82
CA TYR A 18 4.16 10.08 -11.98
C TYR A 18 5.48 10.30 -12.72
N SER A 19 5.53 11.33 -13.56
CA SER A 19 6.75 11.76 -14.22
C SER A 19 6.69 13.23 -14.56
N THR A 20 7.85 13.89 -14.56
CA THR A 20 8.00 15.27 -15.04
C THR A 20 8.58 15.23 -16.45
N ALA A 21 7.99 15.98 -17.38
CA ALA A 21 8.53 16.18 -18.72
C ALA A 21 9.70 17.20 -18.69
N SER A 22 10.46 17.27 -19.79
CA SER A 22 11.60 18.19 -19.90
C SER A 22 11.25 19.67 -19.75
N ASP A 23 9.99 20.04 -19.99
CA ASP A 23 9.47 21.40 -19.84
C ASP A 23 8.95 21.70 -18.41
N GLY A 24 9.09 20.74 -17.48
CA GLY A 24 8.61 20.87 -16.10
C GLY A 24 7.16 20.43 -15.89
N THR A 25 6.42 20.11 -16.95
CA THR A 25 5.02 19.66 -16.84
C THR A 25 4.96 18.30 -16.14
N GLN A 26 4.16 18.21 -15.08
CA GLN A 26 3.93 16.97 -14.37
C GLN A 26 2.82 16.16 -15.05
N PHE A 27 3.04 14.86 -15.19
CA PHE A 27 2.09 13.91 -15.71
C PHE A 27 1.85 12.79 -14.70
N LYS A 28 0.62 12.28 -14.68
CA LYS A 28 0.24 11.07 -13.94
C LYS A 28 -0.38 10.05 -14.89
N ARG A 29 -0.36 8.78 -14.52
CA ARG A 29 -1.16 7.73 -15.16
C ARG A 29 -1.54 6.68 -14.14
N ARG A 30 -2.64 5.98 -14.38
CA ARG A 30 -3.06 4.85 -13.56
C ARG A 30 -2.40 3.56 -14.03
N VAL A 31 -1.89 2.79 -13.08
CA VAL A 31 -1.46 1.40 -13.27
C VAL A 31 -2.56 0.49 -12.75
N ARG A 32 -3.11 -0.36 -13.62
CA ARG A 32 -4.11 -1.35 -13.26
C ARG A 32 -3.46 -2.57 -12.61
N SER A 33 -4.27 -3.40 -11.94
CA SER A 33 -3.82 -4.62 -11.24
C SER A 33 -3.18 -5.66 -12.17
N ASP A 34 -3.58 -5.65 -13.45
CA ASP A 34 -3.05 -6.46 -14.56
C ASP A 34 -1.75 -5.88 -15.18
N GLY A 35 -1.23 -4.78 -14.64
CA GLY A 35 -0.02 -4.11 -15.13
C GLY A 35 -0.24 -3.16 -16.31
N ARG A 36 -1.46 -3.08 -16.87
CA ARG A 36 -1.78 -2.11 -17.93
C ARG A 36 -1.75 -0.69 -17.39
N ARG A 37 -1.30 0.23 -18.24
CA ARG A 37 -1.23 1.67 -17.94
C ARG A 37 -2.24 2.45 -18.75
N THR A 38 -2.84 3.47 -18.14
CA THR A 38 -3.59 4.48 -18.91
C THR A 38 -2.63 5.40 -19.65
N ALA A 39 -3.17 6.19 -20.57
CA ALA A 39 -2.42 7.33 -21.12
C ALA A 39 -1.98 8.27 -19.99
N TRP A 40 -0.86 8.96 -20.23
CA TRP A 40 -0.43 10.06 -19.38
C TRP A 40 -1.43 11.21 -19.46
N GLU A 41 -1.82 11.73 -18.31
CA GLU A 41 -2.65 12.91 -18.17
C GLU A 41 -1.85 14.01 -17.43
N PRO A 42 -1.92 15.27 -17.86
CA PRO A 42 -1.25 16.35 -17.16
C PRO A 42 -1.85 16.54 -15.76
N VAL A 43 -1.01 16.82 -14.78
CA VAL A 43 -1.45 17.15 -13.43
C VAL A 43 -1.78 18.64 -13.37
N SER A 44 -3.05 18.96 -13.10
CA SER A 44 -3.53 20.33 -12.90
C SER A 44 -4.52 20.36 -11.73
N PRO A 45 -4.28 21.17 -10.68
CA PRO A 45 -3.08 21.98 -10.45
C PRO A 45 -1.81 21.11 -10.29
N PRO A 46 -0.60 21.70 -10.37
CA PRO A 46 0.64 20.99 -10.06
C PRO A 46 0.52 20.27 -8.70
N LEU A 47 1.16 19.11 -8.57
CA LEU A 47 1.19 18.39 -7.29
C LEU A 47 1.71 19.34 -6.21
N GLU A 48 0.89 19.59 -5.20
CA GLU A 48 1.33 20.29 -3.99
C GLU A 48 2.47 19.50 -3.33
N ALA A 49 3.24 20.18 -2.47
CA ALA A 49 4.26 19.52 -1.66
C ALA A 49 3.67 18.30 -0.95
N GLU A 50 4.45 17.22 -0.85
CA GLU A 50 4.00 15.98 -0.24
C GLU A 50 3.41 16.25 1.15
N ASP A 51 2.16 15.82 1.35
CA ASP A 51 1.48 15.96 2.65
C ASP A 51 2.23 15.08 3.68
N PRO A 52 2.83 15.69 4.72
CA PRO A 52 3.59 14.93 5.71
C PRO A 52 2.69 14.11 6.64
N ARG A 53 1.36 14.33 6.62
CA ARG A 53 0.43 13.62 7.49
C ARG A 53 0.42 12.13 7.23
N LEU A 54 0.32 11.37 8.30
CA LEU A 54 0.24 9.93 8.24
C LEU A 54 -1.15 9.52 7.75
N SER A 55 -1.21 8.63 6.77
CA SER A 55 -2.45 7.94 6.42
C SER A 55 -2.45 6.53 7.00
N LEU A 56 -3.57 6.12 7.60
CA LEU A 56 -3.85 4.72 7.86
C LEU A 56 -4.44 4.08 6.61
N MET A 57 -3.82 3.01 6.13
CA MET A 57 -4.22 2.30 4.93
C MET A 57 -4.43 0.81 5.19
N LEU A 58 -5.48 0.23 4.62
CA LEU A 58 -5.56 -1.21 4.39
C LEU A 58 -4.85 -1.52 3.08
N VAL A 59 -3.80 -2.33 3.12
CA VAL A 59 -3.02 -2.73 1.94
C VAL A 59 -3.22 -4.21 1.66
N LEU A 60 -3.56 -4.53 0.41
CA LEU A 60 -3.64 -5.90 -0.09
C LEU A 60 -2.39 -6.23 -0.90
N GLN A 61 -1.81 -7.40 -0.61
CA GLN A 61 -0.60 -7.91 -1.24
C GLN A 61 -0.86 -9.28 -1.89
N LYS A 62 -0.34 -9.43 -3.11
CA LYS A 62 -0.24 -10.70 -3.82
C LYS A 62 0.63 -11.67 -3.02
N GLN A 63 0.16 -12.90 -2.93
CA GLN A 63 0.90 -14.04 -2.39
C GLN A 63 1.31 -14.98 -3.53
N ALA A 64 1.63 -16.24 -3.20
CA ALA A 64 1.85 -17.27 -4.21
C ALA A 64 0.62 -17.42 -5.12
N GLU A 65 0.82 -17.95 -6.32
CA GLU A 65 -0.26 -18.15 -7.27
C GLU A 65 -1.33 -19.08 -6.69
N GLY A 66 -2.60 -18.67 -6.79
CA GLY A 66 -3.73 -19.39 -6.21
C GLY A 66 -4.02 -19.07 -4.73
N GLU A 67 -3.10 -18.39 -4.04
CA GLU A 67 -3.34 -17.96 -2.66
C GLU A 67 -4.13 -16.64 -2.60
N PRO A 68 -4.96 -16.46 -1.57
CA PRO A 68 -5.69 -15.22 -1.37
C PRO A 68 -4.76 -14.06 -0.97
N PHE A 69 -5.28 -12.83 -1.06
CA PHE A 69 -4.47 -11.64 -0.79
C PHE A 69 -4.17 -11.49 0.70
N HIS A 70 -2.89 -11.36 1.02
CA HIS A 70 -2.48 -10.94 2.35
C HIS A 70 -2.89 -9.49 2.59
N TRP A 71 -3.54 -9.20 3.70
CA TRP A 71 -3.87 -7.83 4.09
C TRP A 71 -3.03 -7.38 5.29
N SER A 72 -2.75 -6.08 5.32
CA SER A 72 -2.00 -5.44 6.39
C SER A 72 -2.51 -4.02 6.60
N LEU A 73 -2.33 -3.50 7.81
CA LEU A 73 -2.45 -2.08 8.09
C LEU A 73 -1.11 -1.41 7.84
N PHE A 74 -1.12 -0.31 7.10
CA PHE A 74 0.06 0.46 6.78
C PHE A 74 -0.14 1.91 7.21
N VAL A 75 0.78 2.42 8.02
CA VAL A 75 0.81 3.81 8.48
C VAL A 75 1.99 4.51 7.85
N ALA A 76 1.74 5.46 6.95
CA ALA A 76 2.78 6.23 6.28
C ALA A 76 2.21 7.52 5.68
N PRO A 77 3.05 8.55 5.46
CA PRO A 77 2.73 9.59 4.49
C PRO A 77 2.55 9.00 3.09
N GLU A 78 1.78 9.66 2.23
CA GLU A 78 1.52 9.14 0.89
C GLU A 78 2.82 8.94 0.10
N GLY A 79 3.00 7.73 -0.45
CA GLY A 79 4.17 7.40 -1.27
C GLY A 79 5.50 7.26 -0.52
N LYS A 80 5.49 7.32 0.81
CA LYS A 80 6.69 7.16 1.64
C LYS A 80 6.80 5.78 2.27
N GLN A 81 7.95 5.55 2.89
CA GLN A 81 8.17 4.41 3.78
C GLN A 81 7.41 4.62 5.09
N GLY A 82 6.96 3.53 5.72
CA GLY A 82 6.23 3.61 6.97
C GLY A 82 6.12 2.26 7.68
N ASN A 83 5.16 2.16 8.59
CA ASN A 83 5.02 1.06 9.53
C ASN A 83 3.92 0.10 9.10
N VAL A 84 4.20 -1.20 9.11
CA VAL A 84 3.30 -2.29 8.71
C VAL A 84 2.92 -3.10 9.94
N TYR A 85 1.62 -3.21 10.17
CA TYR A 85 1.02 -4.09 11.18
C TYR A 85 0.27 -5.20 10.46
N GLN A 86 0.61 -6.46 10.73
CA GLN A 86 0.05 -7.60 10.01
C GLN A 86 0.06 -8.86 10.87
N VAL A 87 -0.68 -9.87 10.43
CA VAL A 87 -0.64 -11.21 11.02
C VAL A 87 -0.05 -12.18 10.01
N LYS A 88 0.95 -12.95 10.42
CA LYS A 88 1.58 -13.98 9.59
C LYS A 88 1.62 -15.33 10.30
N GLY A 89 1.71 -16.40 9.52
CA GLY A 89 1.78 -17.76 10.04
C GLY A 89 0.97 -18.70 9.17
N ASP A 90 0.80 -19.92 9.66
CA ASP A 90 -0.20 -20.85 9.14
C ASP A 90 -1.47 -20.80 10.00
N ALA A 91 -2.55 -21.42 9.52
CA ALA A 91 -3.85 -21.38 10.19
C ALA A 91 -3.84 -21.91 11.64
N THR A 92 -2.81 -22.66 12.05
CA THR A 92 -2.65 -23.18 13.40
C THR A 92 -1.71 -22.33 14.27
N PHE A 93 -0.87 -21.49 13.65
CA PHE A 93 0.11 -20.66 14.34
C PHE A 93 0.24 -19.27 13.71
N MET A 94 -0.83 -18.48 13.80
CA MET A 94 -0.82 -17.07 13.43
C MET A 94 -0.20 -16.22 14.53
N ARG A 95 0.65 -15.26 14.15
CA ARG A 95 1.27 -14.30 15.05
C ARG A 95 1.23 -12.90 14.47
N HIS A 96 1.10 -11.91 15.35
CA HIS A 96 1.34 -10.52 15.00
C HIS A 96 2.78 -10.33 14.54
N ASP A 97 2.94 -9.55 13.48
CA ASP A 97 4.20 -9.18 12.88
C ASP A 97 4.17 -7.68 12.63
N PHE A 98 5.21 -7.01 13.10
CA PHE A 98 5.36 -5.56 12.97
C PHE A 98 6.67 -5.27 12.24
N VAL A 99 6.57 -4.52 11.15
CA VAL A 99 7.73 -4.17 10.32
C VAL A 99 7.77 -2.67 10.12
N GLN A 100 8.88 -2.06 10.53
CA GLN A 100 9.08 -0.62 10.43
C GLN A 100 9.76 -0.24 9.12
N ASN A 101 9.51 1.00 8.69
CA ASN A 101 10.28 1.66 7.65
C ASN A 101 10.27 0.96 6.27
N VAL A 102 9.10 0.47 5.85
CA VAL A 102 8.94 -0.30 4.60
C VAL A 102 8.32 0.54 3.49
N ARG A 103 8.86 0.44 2.27
CA ARG A 103 8.24 1.00 1.04
C ARG A 103 7.18 0.05 0.48
N LEU A 104 6.10 -0.15 1.23
CA LEU A 104 5.11 -1.18 0.93
C LEU A 104 4.34 -0.91 -0.37
N LEU A 105 3.96 0.36 -0.62
CA LEU A 105 3.14 0.79 -1.76
C LEU A 105 3.86 0.72 -3.12
N SER A 106 5.17 0.49 -3.11
CA SER A 106 6.00 0.27 -4.30
C SER A 106 6.55 -1.16 -4.38
N SER A 107 6.14 -2.05 -3.48
CA SER A 107 6.61 -3.44 -3.46
C SER A 107 6.08 -4.23 -4.66
N ALA A 108 6.81 -5.27 -5.08
CA ALA A 108 6.36 -6.17 -6.16
C ALA A 108 5.06 -6.91 -5.80
N SER A 109 4.86 -7.20 -4.51
CA SER A 109 3.65 -7.83 -3.99
C SER A 109 2.44 -6.89 -3.94
N TYR A 110 2.60 -5.58 -4.06
CA TYR A 110 1.47 -4.65 -3.90
C TYR A 110 0.35 -4.93 -4.92
N HIS A 111 -0.88 -5.11 -4.45
CA HIS A 111 -2.07 -5.24 -5.29
C HIS A 111 -2.89 -3.94 -5.31
N THR A 112 -3.38 -3.51 -4.15
CA THR A 112 -4.16 -2.29 -3.97
C THR A 112 -4.08 -1.80 -2.53
N SER A 113 -4.57 -0.58 -2.28
CA SER A 113 -4.72 -0.04 -0.93
C SER A 113 -5.96 0.85 -0.83
N TYR A 114 -6.54 0.89 0.36
CA TYR A 114 -7.64 1.78 0.72
C TYR A 114 -7.18 2.68 1.86
N VAL A 115 -7.35 4.00 1.70
CA VAL A 115 -7.11 4.94 2.81
C VAL A 115 -8.31 4.85 3.73
N LEU A 116 -8.07 4.47 4.98
CA LEU A 116 -9.10 4.36 6.01
C LEU A 116 -9.27 5.68 6.76
N ALA A 117 -8.16 6.35 7.07
CA ALA A 117 -8.16 7.63 7.77
C ALA A 117 -6.87 8.41 7.48
N GLN A 118 -6.94 9.74 7.63
CA GLN A 118 -5.76 10.56 7.90
C GLN A 118 -5.60 10.65 9.40
N LEU A 119 -4.37 10.49 9.88
CA LEU A 119 -4.02 10.50 11.29
C LEU A 119 -3.49 11.87 11.68
N GLU A 120 -3.93 12.35 12.83
CA GLU A 120 -3.38 13.48 13.55
C GLU A 120 -2.16 13.06 14.39
N ASP A 121 -1.44 14.05 14.91
CA ASP A 121 -0.25 13.84 15.72
C ASP A 121 -0.56 12.96 16.94
N GLY A 122 0.13 11.83 17.06
CA GLY A 122 -0.01 10.88 18.17
C GLY A 122 -1.05 9.77 17.95
N GLU A 123 -1.92 9.86 16.94
CA GLU A 123 -2.92 8.81 16.68
C GLU A 123 -2.32 7.49 16.17
N GLU A 124 -1.07 7.50 15.69
CA GLU A 124 -0.32 6.27 15.37
C GLU A 124 -0.22 5.32 16.57
N ALA A 125 -0.09 5.84 17.79
CA ALA A 125 -0.03 5.01 18.99
C ALA A 125 -1.34 4.25 19.23
N THR A 126 -2.49 4.86 18.87
CA THR A 126 -3.80 4.21 18.92
C THR A 126 -3.89 3.07 17.92
N VAL A 127 -3.40 3.28 16.68
CA VAL A 127 -3.35 2.21 15.67
C VAL A 127 -2.52 1.03 16.15
N LYS A 128 -1.33 1.30 16.71
CA LYS A 128 -0.47 0.26 17.28
C LYS A 128 -1.19 -0.52 18.38
N TRP A 129 -1.83 0.18 19.30
CA TRP A 129 -2.55 -0.45 20.40
C TRP A 129 -3.62 -1.42 19.89
N TYR A 130 -4.48 -0.97 18.96
CA TYR A 130 -5.51 -1.85 18.39
C TYR A 130 -4.95 -3.02 17.60
N ALA A 131 -3.88 -2.81 16.84
CA ALA A 131 -3.22 -3.86 16.07
C ALA A 131 -2.66 -4.97 16.98
N GLU A 132 -2.22 -4.63 18.19
CA GLU A 132 -1.61 -5.56 19.16
C GLU A 132 -2.62 -6.12 20.18
N ALA A 133 -3.76 -5.44 20.40
CA ALA A 133 -4.72 -5.79 21.46
C ALA A 133 -5.57 -7.02 21.14
N GLU A 134 -5.90 -7.27 19.86
CA GLU A 134 -6.68 -8.44 19.49
C GLU A 134 -5.81 -9.70 19.42
N ALA A 135 -6.32 -10.85 19.86
CA ALA A 135 -5.61 -12.10 19.67
C ALA A 135 -5.55 -12.44 18.18
N ALA A 136 -4.36 -12.78 17.67
CA ALA A 136 -4.23 -13.29 16.31
C ALA A 136 -5.16 -14.51 16.14
N PRO A 137 -5.99 -14.55 15.08
CA PRO A 137 -6.97 -15.61 14.95
C PRO A 137 -6.27 -16.92 14.65
N ARG A 138 -6.76 -17.99 15.30
CA ARG A 138 -6.16 -19.32 15.25
C ARG A 138 -7.27 -20.35 15.14
N ALA A 139 -7.06 -21.36 14.29
CA ALA A 139 -7.89 -22.54 14.32
C ALA A 139 -7.57 -23.36 15.58
N ALA A 140 -8.59 -23.85 16.28
CA ALA A 140 -8.38 -24.69 17.46
C ALA A 140 -7.68 -26.01 17.12
N ASN A 141 -7.84 -26.49 15.89
CA ASN A 141 -7.14 -27.64 15.34
C ASN A 141 -7.16 -27.61 13.79
N ARG A 142 -6.43 -28.54 13.16
CA ARG A 142 -6.33 -28.62 11.69
C ARG A 142 -7.66 -28.91 10.99
N ALA A 143 -8.59 -29.60 11.65
CA ALA A 143 -9.90 -29.93 11.08
C ALA A 143 -10.87 -28.74 11.10
N SER A 144 -10.61 -27.73 11.94
CA SER A 144 -11.42 -26.52 12.06
C SER A 144 -10.87 -25.34 11.23
N VAL A 145 -9.93 -25.58 10.31
CA VAL A 145 -9.42 -24.55 9.41
C VAL A 145 -10.47 -24.28 8.34
N VAL A 146 -11.19 -23.17 8.47
CA VAL A 146 -12.25 -22.75 7.52
C VAL A 146 -11.82 -21.56 6.67
N GLU A 147 -11.20 -20.55 7.29
CA GLU A 147 -10.59 -19.37 6.67
C GLU A 147 -9.42 -18.93 7.57
N ASN A 148 -8.35 -18.36 6.99
CA ASN A 148 -7.27 -17.74 7.76
C ASN A 148 -7.25 -16.22 7.50
N CYS A 149 -6.44 -15.43 8.23
CA CYS A 149 -6.36 -13.98 8.00
C CYS A 149 -5.96 -13.59 6.57
N GLN A 150 -5.60 -14.51 5.72
CA GLN A 150 -5.12 -14.21 4.38
C GLN A 150 -6.20 -14.43 3.33
N GLY A 151 -7.38 -14.93 3.72
CA GLY A 151 -8.56 -15.20 2.90
C GLY A 151 -8.94 -16.67 2.86
#